data_AF-A0A0D2RQL6-F1
#
_entry.id   AF-A0A0D2RQL6-F1
#
_cell.length_a   1.000
_cell.length_b   1.000
_cell.length_c   1.000
_cell.angle_alpha   90.00
_cell.angle_beta   90.00
_cell.angle_gamma   90.00
#
_symmetry.space_group_name_H-M   'P 1'
#
loop_
_entity.id
_entity.type
_entity.pdbx_description
1 polymer ?
#
loop_
_entity_poly.entity_id
_entity_poly.type
_entity_poly.pdbx_seq_one_letter_code
_entity_poly.pdbx_strand_id
1 'polypeptide(L)'
;MLGVFSSAIVSPPDELVAAGCRTPSPKITADALVKRFLETNSSGVSMQIGDHVQFAYSHHKESPLQPRSFAVKDEIFCLFEGALDNLGSLKQQYGLAKSANEVILVIEAYKALRDRAPYPPNHVVGHLIGSFAFIVFDKSTSTLFVASVSIQIGLTYFF
;
A
#
# COMPACT_ATOMS: atom_id res chain seq x y z
N MET A 1 -5.09 -3.90 6.63
CA MET A 1 -5.57 -3.32 5.34
C MET A 1 -5.58 -4.40 4.25
N LEU A 2 -6.24 -4.17 3.11
CA LEU A 2 -6.35 -5.05 1.95
C LEU A 2 -6.20 -4.25 0.65
N GLY A 3 -5.41 -4.76 -0.28
CA GLY A 3 -5.34 -4.28 -1.66
C GLY A 3 -5.55 -5.45 -2.63
N VAL A 4 -6.46 -5.28 -3.59
CA VAL A 4 -6.78 -6.24 -4.64
C VAL A 4 -6.44 -5.62 -5.99
N PHE A 5 -5.69 -6.35 -6.81
CA PHE A 5 -5.15 -5.85 -8.07
C PHE A 5 -5.40 -6.87 -9.19
N SER A 6 -5.78 -6.36 -10.36
CA SER A 6 -5.82 -7.14 -11.58
C SER A 6 -4.41 -7.50 -12.05
N SER A 7 -4.29 -8.67 -12.67
CA SER A 7 -3.10 -9.10 -13.44
C SER A 7 -2.65 -8.12 -14.54
N ALA A 8 -3.51 -7.17 -14.97
CA ALA A 8 -3.11 -6.09 -15.87
C ALA A 8 -2.12 -5.09 -15.23
N ILE A 9 -2.08 -5.01 -13.89
CA ILE A 9 -1.23 -4.06 -13.14
C ILE A 9 0.01 -4.75 -12.57
N VAL A 10 -0.15 -5.97 -12.09
CA VAL A 10 0.92 -6.69 -11.40
C VAL A 10 0.85 -8.18 -11.69
N SER A 11 1.96 -8.74 -12.15
CA SER A 11 2.10 -10.19 -12.29
C SER A 11 2.29 -10.83 -10.91
N PRO A 12 1.71 -12.02 -10.67
CA PRO A 12 2.03 -12.79 -9.48
C PRO A 12 3.55 -13.04 -9.40
N PRO A 13 4.16 -12.93 -8.21
CA PRO A 13 5.57 -13.28 -8.01
C PRO A 13 5.88 -14.68 -8.54
N ASP A 14 6.97 -14.80 -9.30
CA ASP A 14 7.39 -16.05 -9.93
C ASP A 14 7.61 -17.16 -8.89
N GLU A 15 7.99 -16.81 -7.66
CA GLU A 15 8.18 -17.76 -6.56
C GLU A 15 6.87 -18.43 -6.15
N LEU A 16 5.73 -17.71 -6.20
CA LEU A 16 4.41 -18.27 -5.91
C LEU A 16 3.92 -19.16 -7.05
N VAL A 17 4.31 -18.84 -8.30
CA VAL A 17 3.99 -19.64 -9.50
C VAL A 17 4.82 -20.93 -9.52
N ALA A 18 6.13 -20.83 -9.23
CA ALA A 18 7.08 -21.93 -9.26
C ALA A 18 6.91 -22.91 -8.09
N ALA A 19 6.47 -22.43 -6.91
CA ALA A 19 6.19 -23.28 -5.75
C ALA A 19 5.03 -24.27 -5.98
N GLY A 20 4.36 -24.23 -7.13
CA GLY A 20 3.23 -25.11 -7.40
C GLY A 20 2.08 -24.92 -6.40
N CYS A 21 2.06 -23.78 -5.69
CA CYS A 21 0.99 -23.31 -4.82
C CYS A 21 -0.23 -22.91 -5.67
N ARG A 22 -0.70 -23.87 -6.47
CA ARG A 22 -2.11 -24.05 -6.81
C ARG A 22 -2.80 -24.68 -5.61
N THR A 23 -2.69 -24.08 -4.43
CA THR A 23 -3.91 -24.06 -3.61
C THR A 23 -4.94 -23.43 -4.54
N PRO A 24 -6.12 -24.03 -4.75
CA PRO A 24 -7.12 -23.39 -5.57
C PRO A 24 -7.31 -22.02 -4.93
N SER A 25 -6.84 -20.95 -5.59
CA SER A 25 -7.27 -19.62 -5.23
C SER A 25 -8.77 -19.75 -5.12
N PRO A 26 -9.38 -19.48 -3.95
CA PRO A 26 -10.82 -19.53 -3.88
C PRO A 26 -11.31 -18.76 -5.11
N LYS A 27 -12.24 -19.31 -5.91
CA LYS A 27 -12.84 -18.61 -7.05
C LYS A 27 -13.73 -17.46 -6.55
N ILE A 28 -13.22 -16.71 -5.59
CA ILE A 28 -13.82 -15.58 -4.94
C ILE A 28 -13.44 -14.40 -5.80
N THR A 29 -14.39 -13.60 -6.23
CA THR A 29 -14.08 -12.40 -7.02
C THR A 29 -13.40 -11.36 -6.13
N ALA A 30 -12.76 -10.36 -6.74
CA ALA A 30 -12.24 -9.19 -6.04
C ALA A 30 -13.29 -8.57 -5.10
N ASP A 31 -14.51 -8.37 -5.61
CA ASP A 31 -15.64 -7.86 -4.84
C ASP A 31 -16.01 -8.73 -3.64
N ALA A 32 -15.92 -10.06 -3.80
CA ALA A 32 -16.24 -10.98 -2.71
C ALA A 32 -15.14 -11.01 -1.64
N LEU A 33 -13.86 -10.80 -2.00
CA LEU A 33 -12.80 -10.57 -1.01
C LEU A 33 -13.03 -9.28 -0.23
N VAL A 34 -13.31 -8.17 -0.92
CA VAL A 34 -13.57 -6.89 -0.26
C VAL A 34 -14.80 -6.97 0.62
N LYS A 35 -15.90 -7.56 0.13
CA LYS A 35 -17.11 -7.79 0.93
C LYS A 35 -16.79 -8.59 2.20
N ARG A 36 -16.06 -9.70 2.08
CA ARG A 36 -15.65 -10.51 3.23
C ARG A 36 -14.79 -9.72 4.21
N PHE A 37 -13.88 -8.88 3.71
CA PHE A 37 -13.06 -8.01 4.55
C PHE A 37 -13.92 -7.03 5.36
N LEU A 38 -14.91 -6.40 4.72
CA LEU A 38 -15.84 -5.46 5.36
C LEU A 38 -16.78 -6.14 6.36
N GLU A 39 -17.21 -7.38 6.09
CA GLU A 39 -18.02 -8.17 7.02
C GLU A 39 -17.21 -8.61 8.26
N THR A 40 -15.91 -8.85 8.09
CA THR A 40 -15.02 -9.31 9.18
C THR A 40 -14.49 -8.14 10.03
N ASN A 41 -14.38 -6.94 9.46
CA ASN A 41 -13.79 -5.78 10.11
C ASN A 41 -14.82 -4.66 10.23
N SER A 42 -15.26 -4.36 11.45
CA SER A 42 -16.22 -3.29 11.69
C SER A 42 -15.72 -1.94 11.17
N SER A 43 -16.64 -1.10 10.71
CA SER A 43 -16.33 0.24 10.17
C SER A 43 -15.26 0.21 9.06
N GLY A 44 -15.22 -0.86 8.28
CA GLY A 44 -14.36 -0.95 7.11
C GLY A 44 -14.81 0.03 6.02
N VAL A 45 -13.83 0.62 5.35
CA VAL A 45 -14.00 1.46 4.17
C VAL A 45 -13.36 0.74 2.99
N SER A 46 -14.01 0.80 1.83
CA SER A 46 -13.45 0.32 0.58
C SER A 46 -13.52 1.38 -0.49
N MET A 47 -12.65 1.28 -1.48
CA MET A 47 -12.55 2.20 -2.59
C MET A 47 -12.07 1.44 -3.82
N GLN A 48 -12.79 1.64 -4.93
CA GLN A 48 -12.40 1.13 -6.24
C GLN A 48 -11.71 2.25 -7.03
N ILE A 49 -10.57 1.94 -7.62
CA ILE A 49 -9.76 2.87 -8.42
C ILE A 49 -9.72 2.32 -9.85
N GLY A 50 -10.56 2.87 -10.72
CA GLY A 50 -10.76 2.35 -12.07
C GLY A 50 -11.27 0.90 -12.05
N ASP A 51 -10.90 0.12 -13.07
CA ASP A 51 -11.38 -1.26 -13.23
C ASP A 51 -10.44 -2.31 -12.63
N HIS A 52 -9.27 -1.88 -12.16
CA HIS A 52 -8.15 -2.79 -11.93
C HIS A 52 -7.65 -2.82 -10.48
N VAL A 53 -8.08 -1.89 -9.62
CA VAL A 53 -7.62 -1.81 -8.23
C VAL A 53 -8.79 -1.59 -7.26
N GLN A 54 -8.79 -2.36 -6.17
CA GLN A 54 -9.67 -2.16 -5.03
C GLN A 54 -8.86 -2.11 -3.75
N PHE A 55 -9.08 -1.07 -2.95
CA PHE A 55 -8.53 -0.91 -1.61
C PHE A 55 -9.61 -1.09 -0.57
N ALA A 56 -9.26 -1.72 0.55
CA ALA A 56 -10.10 -1.74 1.73
C ALA A 56 -9.25 -1.60 3.00
N TYR A 57 -9.70 -0.81 3.95
CA TYR A 57 -9.06 -0.68 5.26
C TYR A 57 -10.11 -0.46 6.34
N SER A 58 -9.72 -0.65 7.59
CA SER A 58 -10.58 -0.48 8.75
C SER A 58 -9.72 -0.06 9.94
N HIS A 59 -10.30 0.66 10.90
CA HIS A 59 -9.65 0.93 12.20
C HIS A 59 -9.99 -0.14 13.26
N HIS A 60 -10.71 -1.20 12.88
CA HIS A 60 -11.02 -2.31 13.78
C HIS A 60 -9.74 -3.01 14.27
N LYS A 61 -9.60 -3.16 15.59
CA LYS A 61 -8.40 -3.70 16.26
C LYS A 61 -7.11 -2.97 15.89
N GLU A 62 -7.21 -1.67 15.60
CA GLU A 62 -6.04 -0.85 15.33
C GLU A 62 -5.21 -0.66 16.60
N SER A 63 -3.90 -0.83 16.47
CA SER A 63 -2.94 -0.52 17.52
C SER A 63 -2.62 0.97 17.49
N PRO A 64 -2.65 1.69 18.63
CA PRO A 64 -2.18 3.07 18.69
C PRO A 64 -0.72 3.26 18.26
N LEU A 65 0.10 2.21 18.34
CA LEU A 65 1.50 2.21 17.91
C LEU A 65 1.67 1.93 16.40
N GLN A 66 0.63 1.40 15.75
CA GLN A 66 0.62 1.07 14.34
C GLN A 66 -0.70 1.58 13.72
N PRO A 67 -0.90 2.91 13.68
CA PRO A 67 -2.10 3.49 13.12
C PRO A 67 -2.20 3.14 11.64
N ARG A 68 -3.44 2.99 11.16
CA ARG A 68 -3.71 2.87 9.73
C ARG A 68 -4.19 4.19 9.18
N SER A 69 -3.67 4.55 8.02
CA SER A 69 -4.04 5.77 7.34
C SER A 69 -4.14 5.54 5.84
N PHE A 70 -4.97 6.37 5.22
CA PHE A 70 -5.17 6.37 3.78
C PHE A 70 -5.10 7.82 3.30
N ALA A 71 -4.40 8.05 2.19
CA ALA A 71 -4.37 9.34 1.55
C ALA A 71 -4.26 9.20 0.02
N VAL A 72 -4.70 10.26 -0.66
CA VAL A 72 -4.55 10.41 -2.10
C VAL A 72 -3.97 11.79 -2.37
N LYS A 73 -2.96 11.84 -3.24
CA LYS A 73 -2.43 13.10 -3.76
C LYS A 73 -1.88 12.88 -5.16
N ASP A 74 -2.19 13.78 -6.08
CA ASP A 74 -1.72 13.74 -7.47
C ASP A 74 -1.96 12.38 -8.17
N GLU A 75 -3.16 11.82 -7.97
CA GLU A 75 -3.57 10.49 -8.46
C GLU A 75 -2.72 9.31 -7.94
N ILE A 76 -1.93 9.53 -6.90
CA ILE A 76 -1.20 8.49 -6.16
C ILE A 76 -1.99 8.18 -4.90
N PHE A 77 -2.38 6.91 -4.76
CA PHE A 77 -3.17 6.38 -3.65
C PHE A 77 -2.26 5.60 -2.72
N CYS A 78 -2.31 5.87 -1.42
CA CYS A 78 -1.48 5.18 -0.44
C CYS A 78 -2.31 4.69 0.75
N LEU A 79 -2.21 3.39 1.02
CA LEU A 79 -2.58 2.78 2.30
C LEU A 79 -1.31 2.60 3.12
N PHE A 80 -1.33 3.04 4.37
CA PHE A 80 -0.21 2.96 5.28
C PHE A 80 -0.65 2.39 6.63
N GLU A 81 0.18 1.55 7.23
CA GLU A 81 0.02 0.98 8.57
C GLU A 81 1.36 1.07 9.28
N GLY A 82 1.40 1.62 10.49
CA GLY A 82 2.62 1.69 11.29
C GLY A 82 3.09 3.10 11.62
N ALA A 83 4.38 3.25 11.87
CA ALA A 83 5.02 4.51 12.21
C ALA A 83 6.45 4.57 11.65
N LEU A 84 6.90 5.80 11.35
CA LEU A 84 8.26 6.09 10.91
C LEU A 84 9.03 6.79 12.04
N ASP A 85 10.09 6.16 12.54
CA ASP A 85 10.94 6.69 13.61
C ASP A 85 11.69 7.94 13.17
N ASN A 86 11.99 8.06 11.87
CA ASN A 86 12.72 9.19 11.29
C ASN A 86 11.83 10.17 10.50
N LEU A 87 10.50 10.18 10.74
CA LEU A 87 9.54 11.05 10.05
C LEU A 87 9.96 12.53 10.04
N GLY A 88 10.42 13.04 11.19
CA GLY A 88 10.81 14.44 11.33
C GLY A 88 11.94 14.86 10.38
N SER A 89 12.97 14.03 10.27
CA SER A 89 14.11 14.25 9.35
C SER A 89 13.67 14.14 7.89
N LEU A 90 12.84 13.14 7.57
CA LEU A 90 12.35 12.94 6.20
C LEU A 90 11.46 14.10 5.74
N LYS A 91 10.64 14.68 6.63
CA LYS A 91 9.86 15.90 6.30
C LYS A 91 10.77 17.04 5.86
N GLN A 92 11.90 17.24 6.54
CA GLN A 92 12.85 18.28 6.17
C GLN A 92 13.52 17.97 4.82
N GLN A 93 13.95 16.72 4.63
CA GLN A 93 14.61 16.26 3.41
C GLN A 93 13.73 16.39 2.16
N TYR A 94 12.44 16.07 2.28
CA TYR A 94 11.47 16.18 1.18
C TYR A 94 10.75 17.54 1.14
N GLY A 95 11.06 18.48 2.03
CA GLY A 95 10.45 19.81 2.05
C GLY A 95 8.96 19.82 2.38
N LEU A 96 8.51 18.92 3.24
CA LEU A 96 7.09 18.73 3.60
C LEU A 96 6.62 19.69 4.69
N ALA A 97 5.32 19.97 4.69
CA ALA A 97 4.67 20.72 5.76
C ALA A 97 4.84 20.01 7.13
N LYS A 98 4.89 20.79 8.21
CA LYS A 98 5.02 20.26 9.59
C LYS A 98 3.90 19.25 9.93
N SER A 99 2.70 19.47 9.40
CA SER A 99 1.50 18.64 9.59
C SER A 99 1.44 17.40 8.69
N ALA A 100 2.40 17.19 7.76
CA ALA A 100 2.41 15.97 6.96
C ALA A 100 2.50 14.74 7.89
N ASN A 101 1.83 13.66 7.53
CA ASN A 101 1.95 12.38 8.23
C ASN A 101 2.71 11.37 7.35
N GLU A 102 2.85 10.15 7.84
CA GLU A 102 3.60 9.07 7.19
C GLU A 102 3.04 8.75 5.80
N VAL A 103 1.72 8.67 5.66
CA VAL A 103 1.08 8.35 4.37
C VAL A 103 1.32 9.43 3.32
N ILE A 104 1.24 10.72 3.70
CA ILE A 104 1.59 11.83 2.81
C ILE A 104 3.08 11.81 2.48
N LEU A 105 3.95 11.52 3.46
CA LEU A 105 5.38 11.43 3.22
C LEU A 105 5.73 10.34 2.21
N VAL A 106 5.11 9.17 2.31
CA VAL A 106 5.32 8.07 1.36
C VAL A 106 4.91 8.47 -0.06
N ILE A 107 3.76 9.13 -0.22
CA ILE A 107 3.32 9.63 -1.54
C ILE A 107 4.35 10.61 -2.12
N GLU A 108 4.81 11.57 -1.33
CA GLU A 108 5.75 12.59 -1.78
C GLU A 108 7.13 12.02 -2.08
N ALA A 109 7.61 11.08 -1.25
CA ALA A 109 8.89 10.40 -1.48
C ALA A 109 8.85 9.57 -2.76
N TYR A 110 7.76 8.81 -2.99
CA TYR A 110 7.55 8.06 -4.22
C TYR A 110 7.53 8.99 -5.44
N LYS A 111 6.72 10.06 -5.39
CA LYS A 111 6.61 11.04 -6.47
C LYS A 111 7.96 11.68 -6.79
N ALA A 112 8.70 12.11 -5.77
CA ALA A 112 10.00 12.75 -5.94
C ALA A 112 11.03 11.83 -6.60
N LEU A 113 11.02 10.53 -6.28
CA LEU A 113 11.93 9.56 -6.91
C LEU A 113 11.51 9.22 -8.34
N ARG A 114 10.21 9.03 -8.57
CA ARG A 114 9.63 8.82 -9.92
C ARG A 114 9.98 9.97 -10.86
N ASP A 115 9.83 11.21 -10.40
CA ASP A 115 9.99 12.41 -11.22
C ASP A 115 11.47 12.79 -11.46
N ARG A 116 12.41 12.29 -10.65
CA ARG A 116 13.85 12.64 -10.70
C ARG A 116 14.71 11.54 -11.31
N ALA A 117 14.41 11.06 -12.51
CA ALA A 117 15.22 10.05 -13.20
C ALA A 117 16.75 10.29 -13.01
N PRO A 118 17.56 9.26 -12.70
CA PRO A 118 17.33 7.82 -12.88
C PRO A 118 17.33 7.04 -11.55
N TYR A 119 16.58 7.47 -10.53
CA TYR A 119 16.50 6.70 -9.29
C TYR A 119 15.30 5.75 -9.31
N PRO A 120 15.51 4.43 -9.12
CA PRO A 120 14.40 3.49 -9.08
C PRO A 120 13.51 3.78 -7.85
N PRO A 121 12.17 3.71 -7.97
CA PRO A 121 11.25 4.00 -6.86
C PRO A 121 11.45 3.14 -5.60
N ASN A 122 12.11 1.99 -5.72
CA ASN A 122 12.47 1.14 -4.58
C ASN A 122 13.45 1.82 -3.59
N HIS A 123 14.11 2.91 -3.97
CA HIS A 123 14.92 3.73 -3.05
C HIS A 123 14.08 4.46 -2.00
N VAL A 124 12.75 4.58 -2.17
CA VAL A 124 11.87 5.14 -1.15
C VAL A 124 12.11 4.43 0.19
N VAL A 125 12.16 3.10 0.19
CA VAL A 125 12.30 2.27 1.40
C VAL A 125 13.66 2.43 2.05
N GLY A 126 14.71 2.71 1.27
CA GLY A 126 16.07 2.87 1.79
C GLY A 126 16.22 4.05 2.76
N HIS A 127 15.29 5.00 2.74
CA HIS A 127 15.30 6.15 3.65
C HIS A 127 14.34 5.99 4.83
N LEU A 128 13.50 4.95 4.86
CA LEU A 128 12.48 4.77 5.89
C LEU A 128 13.03 3.93 7.04
N ILE A 129 12.88 4.44 8.27
CA ILE A 129 13.23 3.71 9.50
C ILE A 129 11.97 3.64 10.35
N GLY A 130 11.59 2.45 10.77
CA GLY A 130 10.43 2.24 11.65
C GLY A 130 9.80 0.87 11.47
N SER A 131 8.60 0.72 12.03
CA SER A 131 7.74 -0.46 11.88
C SER A 131 6.54 -0.05 11.05
N PHE A 132 6.54 -0.44 9.78
CA PHE A 132 5.56 0.06 8.82
C PHE A 132 5.24 -0.95 7.72
N ALA A 133 4.12 -0.70 7.07
CA ALA A 133 3.65 -1.38 5.88
C ALA A 133 2.90 -0.36 5.03
N PHE A 134 3.10 -0.38 3.71
CA PHE A 134 2.30 0.45 2.83
C PHE A 134 2.09 -0.17 1.45
N ILE A 135 1.03 0.30 0.80
CA ILE A 135 0.66 0.02 -0.58
C ILE A 135 0.49 1.37 -1.28
N VAL A 136 1.30 1.64 -2.30
CA VAL A 136 1.19 2.80 -3.18
C VAL A 136 0.73 2.34 -4.54
N PHE A 137 -0.37 2.90 -5.04
CA PHE A 137 -0.80 2.76 -6.42
C PHE A 137 -0.76 4.13 -7.10
N ASP A 138 0.09 4.26 -8.11
CA ASP A 138 0.15 5.42 -8.98
C ASP A 138 -0.72 5.16 -10.21
N LYS A 139 -1.89 5.81 -10.25
CA LYS A 139 -2.85 5.65 -11.34
C LYS A 139 -2.29 6.22 -12.66
N SER A 140 -1.45 7.25 -12.61
CA SER A 140 -0.93 7.91 -13.82
C SER A 140 0.03 7.02 -14.60
N THR A 141 0.80 6.18 -13.91
CA THR A 141 1.75 5.24 -14.50
C THR A 141 1.29 3.79 -14.43
N SER A 142 0.12 3.54 -13.83
CA SER A 142 -0.39 2.20 -13.51
C SER A 142 0.63 1.35 -12.71
N THR A 143 1.38 1.99 -11.82
CA THR A 143 2.47 1.35 -11.05
C THR A 143 2.00 1.00 -9.65
N LEU A 144 2.29 -0.23 -9.21
CA LEU A 144 2.11 -0.69 -7.83
C LEU A 144 3.47 -0.75 -7.12
N PHE A 145 3.54 -0.17 -5.92
CA PHE A 145 4.71 -0.24 -5.05
C PHE A 145 4.29 -0.62 -3.64
N VAL A 146 4.84 -1.71 -3.12
CA VAL A 146 4.48 -2.27 -1.82
C VAL A 146 5.73 -2.53 -1.02
N ALA A 147 5.73 -2.16 0.26
CA ALA A 147 6.84 -2.43 1.15
C ALA A 147 6.36 -2.64 2.58
N SER A 148 7.09 -3.46 3.33
CA SER A 148 6.82 -3.72 4.74
C SER A 148 8.08 -4.02 5.53
N VAL A 149 8.16 -3.48 6.73
CA VAL A 149 9.22 -3.73 7.72
C VAL A 149 8.54 -4.02 9.05
N SER A 150 8.79 -5.21 9.59
CA SER A 150 8.26 -5.70 10.88
C SER A 150 6.73 -5.81 11.01
N ILE A 151 5.96 -5.40 10.00
CA ILE A 151 4.50 -5.56 9.90
C ILE A 151 4.20 -6.47 8.71
N GLN A 152 3.39 -7.52 8.90
CA GLN A 152 2.96 -8.37 7.81
C GLN A 152 1.78 -7.70 7.07
N ILE A 153 1.94 -7.43 5.78
CA ILE A 153 0.81 -6.97 4.96
C ILE A 153 -0.06 -8.18 4.65
N GLY A 154 -1.36 -8.08 4.93
CA GLY A 154 -2.37 -8.96 4.35
C GLY A 154 -2.54 -8.68 2.85
N LEU A 155 -1.47 -8.85 2.05
CA LEU A 155 -1.60 -8.99 0.60
C LEU A 155 -2.17 -10.37 0.37
N THR A 156 -3.44 -10.43 0.05
CA THR A 156 -4.16 -11.69 -0.05
C THR A 156 -4.89 -11.69 -1.39
N TYR A 157 -4.19 -12.29 -2.35
CA TYR A 157 -4.59 -12.73 -3.70
C TYR A 157 -4.51 -11.74 -4.86
N PHE A 158 -3.75 -12.18 -5.87
CA PHE A 158 -3.80 -11.72 -7.26
C PHE A 158 -4.88 -12.52 -8.00
N PHE A 159 -5.60 -11.88 -8.94
CA PHE A 159 -6.56 -12.54 -9.84
C PHE A 159 -6.11 -12.51 -11.30
#